data_AF-A0A2E8GNM2-F1
#
_entry.id   AF-A0A2E8GNM2-F1
#
_cell.length_a   1.000
_cell.length_b   1.000
_cell.length_c   1.000
_cell.angle_alpha   90.00
_cell.angle_beta   90.00
_cell.angle_gamma   90.00
#
_symmetry.space_group_name_H-M   'P 1'
#
loop_
_entity.id
_entity.type
_entity.pdbx_description
1 polymer ?
#
loop_
_entity_poly.entity_id
_entity_poly.type
_entity_poly.pdbx_seq_one_letter_code
_entity_poly.pdbx_strand_id
1 'polypeptide(L)'
;MTWTQVQLKDWLRQHTGAQVRLEQRAGGLRIQGTVLSVEEVDLCGRLLTEVSMQAAIAGLEIVLTLHQERVGIQVAHESAGETTLNFALDAPYERLTATEVLG
;
A
#
# COMPACT_ATOMS: atom_id res chain seq x y z
N MET A 1 -8.15 16.05 -5.34
CA MET A 1 -9.05 15.11 -4.63
C MET A 1 -8.34 14.66 -3.36
N THR A 2 -9.05 14.57 -2.24
CA THR A 2 -8.52 14.03 -0.98
C THR A 2 -9.05 12.63 -0.82
N TRP A 3 -8.18 11.66 -0.57
CA TRP A 3 -8.59 10.29 -0.31
C TRP A 3 -9.25 10.18 1.07
N THR A 4 -10.04 9.13 1.24
CA THR A 4 -10.46 8.60 2.55
C THR A 4 -10.14 7.11 2.59
N GLN A 5 -10.22 6.50 3.77
CA GLN A 5 -10.06 5.06 3.93
C GLN A 5 -10.98 4.27 2.98
N VAL A 6 -12.26 4.63 2.92
CA VAL A 6 -13.26 3.95 2.09
C VAL A 6 -12.97 4.14 0.61
N GLN A 7 -12.68 5.38 0.18
CA GLN A 7 -12.39 5.67 -1.22
C GLN A 7 -11.14 4.93 -1.70
N LEU A 8 -10.07 4.91 -0.90
CA LEU A 8 -8.84 4.22 -1.28
C LEU A 8 -9.05 2.70 -1.30
N LYS A 9 -9.78 2.14 -0.32
CA LYS A 9 -10.14 0.71 -0.30
C LYS A 9 -10.88 0.31 -1.56
N ASP A 10 -11.94 1.03 -1.90
CA ASP A 10 -12.78 0.70 -3.05
C ASP A 10 -12.03 0.88 -4.36
N TRP A 11 -11.20 1.91 -4.46
CA TRP A 11 -10.34 2.13 -5.62
C TRP A 11 -9.31 1.00 -5.78
N LEU A 12 -8.60 0.59 -4.73
CA LEU A 12 -7.63 -0.51 -4.80
C LEU A 12 -8.30 -1.85 -5.14
N ARG A 13 -9.51 -2.10 -4.63
CA ARG A 13 -10.31 -3.28 -5.02
C ARG A 13 -10.60 -3.30 -6.53
N GLN A 14 -10.98 -2.16 -7.10
CA GLN A 14 -11.24 -2.04 -8.54
C GLN A 14 -9.97 -2.21 -9.40
N HIS A 15 -8.79 -1.96 -8.83
CA HIS A 15 -7.49 -2.04 -9.50
C HIS A 15 -6.69 -3.28 -9.09
N THR A 16 -7.36 -4.32 -8.58
CA THR A 16 -6.71 -5.60 -8.29
C THR A 16 -6.19 -6.22 -9.60
N GLY A 17 -4.91 -6.60 -9.61
CA GLY A 17 -4.18 -7.04 -10.81
C GLY A 17 -3.58 -5.91 -11.64
N ALA A 18 -3.91 -4.65 -11.38
CA ALA A 18 -3.34 -3.50 -12.07
C ALA A 18 -2.11 -2.96 -11.33
N GLN A 19 -1.22 -2.31 -12.10
CA GLN A 19 -0.09 -1.58 -11.51
C GLN A 19 -0.58 -0.22 -11.04
N VAL A 20 -0.34 0.08 -9.76
CA VAL A 20 -0.72 1.34 -9.14
C VAL A 20 0.49 2.04 -8.54
N ARG A 21 0.42 3.36 -8.45
CA ARG A 21 1.40 4.21 -7.77
C ARG A 21 0.72 4.96 -6.64
N LEU A 22 1.34 4.94 -5.47
CA LEU A 22 0.98 5.76 -4.32
C LEU A 22 2.09 6.78 -4.06
N GLU A 23 1.72 8.05 -3.94
CA GLU A 23 2.67 9.13 -3.68
C GLU A 23 2.15 10.03 -2.55
N GLN A 24 3.08 10.55 -1.75
CA GLN A 24 2.78 11.58 -0.77
C GLN A 24 3.13 12.96 -1.34
N ARG A 25 2.13 13.83 -1.45
CA ARG A 25 2.31 15.24 -1.83
C ARG A 25 3.28 15.94 -0.88
N ALA A 26 4.27 16.61 -1.47
CA ALA A 26 5.36 17.30 -0.75
C ALA A 26 6.09 16.40 0.27
N GLY A 27 6.14 15.09 0.01
CA GLY A 27 6.76 14.09 0.87
C GLY A 27 7.80 13.24 0.13
N GLY A 28 8.45 12.35 0.86
CA GLY A 28 9.47 11.42 0.32
C GLY A 28 8.92 10.07 -0.13
N LEU A 29 7.62 9.82 0.06
CA LEU A 29 7.00 8.54 -0.30
C LEU A 29 6.58 8.53 -1.78
N ARG A 30 7.15 7.58 -2.52
CA ARG A 30 6.65 7.12 -3.82
C ARG A 30 6.85 5.61 -3.89
N ILE A 31 5.75 4.87 -3.93
CA ILE A 31 5.75 3.42 -4.13
C ILE A 31 4.93 3.06 -5.35
N GLN A 32 5.34 2.01 -6.04
CA GLN A 32 4.65 1.48 -7.21
C GLN A 32 4.68 -0.04 -7.16
N GLY A 33 3.54 -0.66 -7.44
CA GLY A 33 3.41 -2.11 -7.43
C GLY A 33 2.07 -2.57 -8.00
N THR A 34 1.97 -3.86 -8.29
CA THR A 34 0.73 -4.51 -8.70
C THR A 34 -0.08 -4.85 -7.46
N VAL A 35 -1.36 -4.45 -7.41
CA VAL A 35 -2.25 -4.84 -6.31
C VAL A 35 -2.58 -6.32 -6.43
N LEU A 36 -2.23 -7.11 -5.42
CA LEU A 36 -2.46 -8.56 -5.39
C LEU A 36 -3.80 -8.89 -4.72
N SER A 37 -4.07 -8.30 -3.56
CA SER A 37 -5.29 -8.54 -2.80
C SER A 37 -5.66 -7.36 -1.91
N VAL A 38 -6.94 -7.28 -1.54
CA VAL A 38 -7.49 -6.31 -0.58
C VAL A 38 -8.39 -7.07 0.40
N GLU A 39 -7.90 -7.30 1.61
CA GLU A 39 -8.49 -8.21 2.58
C GLU A 39 -8.84 -7.48 3.88
N GLU A 40 -9.81 -8.00 4.63
CA GLU A 40 -10.10 -7.52 5.99
C GLU A 40 -9.50 -8.51 6.98
N VAL A 41 -8.56 -8.02 7.80
CA VAL A 41 -7.79 -8.80 8.76
C VAL A 41 -8.14 -8.36 10.18
N ASP A 42 -8.32 -9.33 11.08
CA ASP A 42 -8.44 -9.04 12.51
C ASP A 42 -7.04 -8.95 13.13
N LEU A 43 -6.64 -7.72 13.45
CA LEU A 43 -5.38 -7.44 14.14
C LEU A 43 -5.70 -7.00 15.57
N CYS A 44 -5.55 -7.94 16.50
CA CYS A 44 -5.73 -7.71 17.94
C CYS A 44 -7.13 -7.19 18.33
N GLY A 45 -8.19 -7.73 17.71
CA GLY A 45 -9.58 -7.36 17.97
C GLY A 45 -10.02 -6.11 17.21
N ARG A 46 -9.25 -5.69 16.19
CA ARG A 46 -9.58 -4.56 15.31
C ARG A 46 -9.55 -5.05 13.87
N LEU A 47 -10.70 -4.96 13.21
CA LEU A 47 -10.80 -5.21 11.79
C LEU A 47 -10.10 -4.07 11.02
N LEU A 48 -9.03 -4.40 10.30
CA LEU A 48 -8.28 -3.49 9.44
C LEU A 48 -8.32 -4.00 8.02
N THR A 49 -8.26 -3.10 7.05
CA THR A 49 -8.08 -3.49 5.66
C THR A 49 -6.59 -3.55 5.35
N GLU A 50 -6.15 -4.71 4.89
CA GLU A 50 -4.79 -4.96 4.42
C GLU A 50 -4.79 -5.05 2.88
N VAL A 51 -3.77 -4.48 2.25
CA VAL A 51 -3.58 -4.53 0.80
C VAL A 51 -2.19 -5.03 0.51
N SER A 52 -2.11 -6.16 -0.17
CA SER A 52 -0.84 -6.73 -0.61
C SER A 52 -0.50 -6.22 -1.99
N MET A 53 0.72 -5.73 -2.16
CA MET A 53 1.25 -5.20 -3.42
C MET A 53 2.60 -5.83 -3.75
N GLN A 54 2.75 -6.26 -4.99
CA GLN A 54 4.02 -6.74 -5.52
C GLN A 54 4.75 -5.60 -6.22
N ALA A 55 5.94 -5.24 -5.76
CA ALA A 55 6.78 -4.32 -6.50
C ALA A 55 7.44 -5.03 -7.70
N ALA A 56 7.88 -4.25 -8.68
CA ALA A 56 8.62 -4.78 -9.84
C ALA A 56 10.01 -5.34 -9.48
N ILE A 57 10.54 -4.95 -8.31
CA ILE A 57 11.79 -5.48 -7.77
C ILE A 57 11.48 -6.84 -7.14
N ALA A 58 12.10 -7.91 -7.67
CA ALA A 58 11.93 -9.26 -7.14
C ALA A 58 12.31 -9.32 -5.65
N GLY A 59 11.52 -10.03 -4.86
CA GLY A 59 11.70 -10.14 -3.42
C GLY A 59 11.25 -8.92 -2.61
N LEU A 60 10.85 -7.82 -3.26
CA LEU A 60 10.31 -6.63 -2.59
C LEU A 60 8.78 -6.71 -2.49
N GLU A 61 8.30 -6.80 -1.26
CA GLU A 61 6.88 -6.84 -0.92
C GLU A 61 6.46 -5.51 -0.29
N ILE A 62 5.23 -5.07 -0.61
CA ILE A 62 4.63 -3.87 -0.07
C ILE A 62 3.28 -4.27 0.53
N VAL A 63 3.08 -3.98 1.81
CA VAL A 63 1.80 -4.18 2.51
C VAL A 63 1.27 -2.82 2.94
N LEU A 64 0.02 -2.52 2.60
CA LEU A 64 -0.67 -1.34 3.08
C LEU A 64 -1.69 -1.73 4.14
N THR A 65 -1.74 -0.97 5.23
CA THR A 65 -2.79 -1.09 6.26
C THR A 65 -3.60 0.20 6.29
N LEU A 66 -4.89 0.10 5.98
CA LEU A 66 -5.77 1.25 5.87
C LEU A 66 -6.41 1.56 7.23
N HIS A 67 -5.87 2.54 7.94
CA HIS A 67 -6.42 3.08 9.18
C HIS A 67 -7.46 4.18 8.90
N GLN A 68 -8.11 4.71 9.94
CA GLN A 68 -9.15 5.74 9.80
C GLN A 68 -8.65 7.04 9.16
N GLU A 69 -7.45 7.49 9.51
CA GLU A 69 -6.91 8.81 9.09
C GLU A 69 -5.66 8.73 8.21
N ARG A 70 -5.06 7.54 8.10
CA ARG A 70 -3.79 7.33 7.38
C ARG A 70 -3.71 5.94 6.78
N VAL A 71 -2.76 5.78 5.86
CA VAL A 71 -2.30 4.49 5.35
C VAL A 71 -0.96 4.18 6.00
N GLY A 72 -0.88 3.06 6.70
CA GLY A 72 0.38 2.45 7.10
C GLY A 72 0.94 1.65 5.93
N ILE A 73 2.24 1.74 5.71
CA ILE A 73 2.93 1.15 4.56
C ILE A 73 4.16 0.46 5.09
N GLN A 74 4.20 -0.86 4.92
CA GLN A 74 5.34 -1.69 5.21
C GLN A 74 5.98 -2.14 3.91
N VAL A 75 7.30 -2.01 3.82
CA VAL A 75 8.10 -2.47 2.68
C VAL A 75 9.15 -3.42 3.21
N ALA A 76 9.15 -4.64 2.69
CA ALA A 76 10.11 -5.67 3.04
C ALA A 76 10.81 -6.19 1.78
N HIS A 77 12.11 -6.48 1.89
CA HIS A 77 12.84 -7.21 0.86
C HIS A 77 13.42 -8.49 1.45
N GLU A 78 13.04 -9.63 0.90
CA GLU A 78 13.62 -10.92 1.22
C GLU A 78 14.55 -11.39 0.10
N SER A 79 15.76 -11.81 0.49
CA SER A 79 16.75 -12.37 -0.43
C SER A 79 17.38 -13.59 0.23
N ALA A 80 17.35 -14.73 -0.46
CA ALA A 80 17.93 -15.98 0.02
C ALA A 80 17.42 -16.43 1.42
N GLY A 81 16.18 -16.07 1.77
CA GLY A 81 15.57 -16.41 3.06
C GLY A 81 15.96 -15.45 4.20
N GLU A 82 16.67 -14.36 3.92
CA GLU A 82 16.98 -13.31 4.89
C GLU A 82 16.27 -12.01 4.53
N THR A 83 15.68 -11.35 5.54
CA THR A 83 15.15 -9.99 5.39
C THR A 83 16.32 -9.01 5.32
N THR A 84 16.52 -8.42 4.15
CA THR A 84 17.64 -7.49 3.88
C THR A 84 17.22 -6.03 3.98
N LEU A 85 15.91 -5.77 3.92
CA LEU A 85 15.32 -4.45 4.09
C LEU A 85 13.96 -4.62 4.76
N ASN A 86 13.69 -3.84 5.80
CA ASN A 86 12.36 -3.72 6.38
C ASN A 86 12.18 -2.31 6.94
N PHE A 87 11.22 -1.58 6.40
CA PHE A 87 10.87 -0.27 6.92
C PHE A 87 9.38 -0.03 6.83
N ALA A 88 8.89 0.77 7.77
CA ALA A 88 7.51 1.19 7.85
C ALA A 88 7.43 2.71 7.75
N LEU A 89 6.35 3.19 7.15
CA LEU A 89 6.04 4.61 7.02
C LEU A 89 4.53 4.81 6.98
N ASP A 90 4.10 6.01 7.37
CA ASP A 90 2.69 6.39 7.37
C ASP A 90 2.46 7.55 6.41
N ALA A 91 1.34 7.53 5.69
CA ALA A 91 0.87 8.64 4.87
C ALA A 91 -0.56 9.03 5.23
N PRO A 92 -0.82 10.29 5.67
CA PRO A 92 -2.19 10.76 5.88
C PRO A 92 -2.91 10.89 4.54
N TYR A 93 -4.20 10.53 4.50
CA TYR A 93 -4.96 10.50 3.25
C TYR A 93 -5.03 11.86 2.54
N GLU A 94 -5.02 12.95 3.31
CA GLU A 94 -5.05 14.33 2.80
C GLU A 94 -3.83 14.67 1.92
N ARG A 95 -2.71 13.97 2.12
CA ARG A 95 -1.47 14.12 1.35
C ARG A 95 -1.28 13.01 0.33
N LEU A 96 -2.08 11.95 0.36
CA LEU A 96 -1.94 10.83 -0.56
C LEU A 96 -2.45 11.21 -1.95
N THR A 97 -1.82 10.65 -2.97
CA THR A 97 -2.33 10.50 -4.33
C THR A 97 -2.16 9.04 -4.75
N ALA A 98 -3.16 8.50 -5.44
CA ALA A 98 -3.15 7.15 -5.98
C ALA A 98 -3.54 7.22 -7.46
N THR A 99 -2.78 6.55 -8.31
CA THR A 99 -3.01 6.52 -9.76
C THR A 99 -2.69 5.14 -10.30
N GLU A 100 -3.47 4.68 -11.27
CA GLU A 100 -3.08 3.54 -12.10
C GLU A 100 -1.91 3.94 -12.99
N VAL A 101 -0.95 3.04 -13.19
CA VAL A 101 0.17 3.21 -14.10
C VAL A 101 -0.18 2.53 -15.40
N LEU A 102 -0.51 3.32 -16.42
CA LEU A 102 -0.71 2.83 -17.78
C LEU A 102 0.66 2.52 -18.38
N GLY A 103 0.84 1.28 -18.85
CA GLY A 103 2.03 0.81 -19.57
C GLY A 103 2.09 1.31 -21.00
#